data_AF-A0A366MCK9-F1
#
_entry.id   AF-A0A366MCK9-F1
#
_cell.length_a   1.000
_cell.length_b   1.000
_cell.length_c   1.000
_cell.angle_alpha   90.00
_cell.angle_beta   90.00
_cell.angle_gamma   90.00
#
_symmetry.space_group_name_H-M   'P 1'
#
loop_
_entity.id
_entity.type
_entity.pdbx_description
1 polymer ?
#
loop_
_entity_poly.entity_id
_entity_poly.type
_entity_poly.pdbx_seq_one_letter_code
_entity_poly.pdbx_strand_id
1 'polypeptide(L)'
;MEFGKTSSIIISLILGWILTFLFDNVFVITFVGFISTYIVRKESKSFMIGVIAALLFTILNFFGGLIIPPNIPSYIAENIGFDLTNFIIGFLVTCVLAGILGFLGGFIAEKAYKRINPEEFKNN
;
A
#
# COMPACT_ATOMS: atom_id res chain seq x y z
N MET A 1 -19.19 -6.26 -7.77
CA MET A 1 -19.51 -4.89 -7.31
C MET A 1 -18.35 -4.00 -7.73
N GLU A 2 -18.60 -3.01 -8.57
CA GLU A 2 -17.53 -2.10 -9.04
C GLU A 2 -17.58 -0.78 -8.28
N PHE A 3 -16.45 -0.36 -7.72
CA PHE A 3 -16.36 0.84 -6.89
C PHE A 3 -15.63 1.97 -7.60
N GLY A 4 -15.91 3.22 -7.19
CA GLY A 4 -15.12 4.37 -7.61
C GLY A 4 -13.68 4.28 -7.11
N LYS A 5 -12.76 5.05 -7.71
CA LYS A 5 -11.34 5.07 -7.34
C LYS A 5 -11.14 5.29 -5.83
N THR A 6 -11.77 6.33 -5.29
CA THR A 6 -11.68 6.69 -3.87
C THR A 6 -12.22 5.60 -2.96
N SER A 7 -13.41 5.06 -3.25
CA SER A 7 -14.00 3.98 -2.44
C SER A 7 -13.14 2.73 -2.44
N SER A 8 -12.55 2.38 -3.59
CA SER A 8 -11.66 1.21 -3.70
C SER A 8 -10.38 1.38 -2.90
N ILE A 9 -9.81 2.59 -2.91
CA ILE A 9 -8.67 2.92 -2.05
C ILE A 9 -9.08 2.77 -0.58
N ILE A 10 -10.16 3.41 -0.14
CA ILE A 10 -10.61 3.34 1.27
C ILE A 10 -10.84 1.89 1.71
N ILE A 11 -11.55 1.09 0.92
CA ILE A 11 -11.81 -0.33 1.23
C ILE A 11 -10.49 -1.10 1.33
N SER A 12 -9.55 -0.87 0.41
CA SER A 12 -8.24 -1.53 0.44
C SER A 12 -7.41 -1.14 1.67
N LEU A 13 -7.51 0.11 2.15
CA LEU A 13 -6.81 0.56 3.36
C LEU A 13 -7.34 -0.16 4.60
N ILE A 14 -8.68 -0.29 4.72
CA ILE A 14 -9.33 -1.00 5.82
C ILE A 14 -8.91 -2.48 5.81
N LEU A 15 -8.98 -3.12 4.64
CA LEU A 15 -8.53 -4.51 4.50
C LEU A 15 -7.04 -4.65 4.81
N GLY A 16 -6.20 -3.75 4.31
CA GLY A 16 -4.77 -3.72 4.61
C GLY A 16 -4.50 -3.71 6.12
N TRP A 17 -5.21 -2.83 6.85
CA TRP A 17 -5.08 -2.74 8.32
C TRP A 17 -5.45 -4.04 9.02
N ILE A 18 -6.53 -4.69 8.57
CA ILE A 18 -6.93 -6.01 9.10
C ILE A 18 -5.85 -7.05 8.79
N LEU A 19 -5.30 -7.06 7.58
CA LEU A 19 -4.28 -8.03 7.16
C LEU A 19 -2.95 -7.85 7.88
N THR A 20 -2.60 -6.65 8.35
CA THR A 20 -1.38 -6.43 9.15
C THR A 20 -1.34 -7.27 10.43
N PHE A 21 -2.49 -7.70 10.97
CA PHE A 21 -2.53 -8.61 12.12
C PHE A 21 -2.18 -10.06 11.77
N LEU A 22 -2.18 -10.43 10.48
CA LEU A 22 -2.01 -11.81 10.03
C LEU A 22 -0.74 -12.02 9.19
N PHE A 23 -0.25 -10.99 8.50
CA PHE A 23 0.81 -11.10 7.51
C PHE A 23 1.84 -9.96 7.63
N ASP A 24 3.03 -10.21 7.07
CA ASP A 24 4.10 -9.22 7.00
C ASP A 24 3.75 -8.02 6.12
N ASN A 25 4.27 -6.85 6.50
CA ASN A 25 4.00 -5.58 5.82
C ASN A 25 4.30 -5.61 4.31
N VAL A 26 5.34 -6.33 3.86
CA VAL A 26 5.66 -6.43 2.42
C VAL A 26 4.51 -7.07 1.64
N PHE A 27 3.95 -8.16 2.18
CA PHE A 27 2.79 -8.83 1.59
C PHE A 27 1.57 -7.92 1.64
N VAL A 28 1.29 -7.31 2.80
CA VAL A 28 0.13 -6.44 2.99
C VAL A 28 0.14 -5.26 2.03
N ILE A 29 1.26 -4.57 1.87
CA ILE A 29 1.39 -3.42 0.95
C ILE A 29 1.12 -3.86 -0.49
N THR A 30 1.70 -4.99 -0.91
CA THR A 30 1.46 -5.55 -2.25
C THR A 30 -0.01 -5.90 -2.45
N PHE A 31 -0.63 -6.48 -1.42
CA PHE A 31 -2.03 -6.90 -1.43
C PHE A 31 -3.00 -5.70 -1.45
N VAL A 32 -2.71 -4.63 -0.73
CA VAL A 32 -3.45 -3.35 -0.79
C VAL A 32 -3.39 -2.78 -2.21
N GLY A 33 -2.20 -2.79 -2.83
CA GLY A 33 -2.03 -2.39 -4.23
C GLY A 33 -2.89 -3.24 -5.18
N PHE A 34 -2.89 -4.56 -4.98
CA PHE A 34 -3.70 -5.48 -5.76
C PHE A 34 -5.20 -5.23 -5.59
N ILE A 35 -5.72 -5.20 -4.36
CA ILE A 35 -7.15 -5.07 -4.07
C ILE A 35 -7.69 -3.74 -4.59
N SER A 36 -6.99 -2.64 -4.33
CA SER A 36 -7.44 -1.31 -4.74
C SER A 36 -7.59 -1.19 -6.26
N THR A 37 -6.67 -1.78 -7.03
CA THR A 37 -6.79 -1.87 -8.50
C THR A 37 -7.80 -2.94 -8.93
N TYR A 38 -7.94 -4.04 -8.18
CA TYR A 38 -8.83 -5.15 -8.55
C TYR A 38 -10.31 -4.76 -8.50
N ILE A 39 -10.70 -4.00 -7.47
CA ILE A 39 -12.10 -3.68 -7.15
C ILE A 39 -12.63 -2.44 -7.92
N VAL A 40 -11.74 -1.60 -8.46
CA VAL A 40 -12.11 -0.42 -9.26
C VAL A 40 -12.88 -0.82 -10.52
N ARG A 41 -13.87 0.02 -10.88
CA ARG A 41 -14.59 0.01 -12.17
C ARG A 41 -13.65 -0.14 -13.36
N LYS A 42 -14.04 -0.98 -14.32
CA LYS A 42 -13.22 -1.36 -15.48
C LYS A 42 -12.60 -0.19 -16.24
N GLU A 43 -13.39 0.86 -16.51
CA GLU A 43 -12.97 2.06 -17.27
C GLU A 43 -11.86 2.85 -16.56
N SER A 44 -11.76 2.69 -15.25
CA SER A 44 -10.81 3.40 -14.41
C SER A 44 -9.67 2.51 -13.93
N LYS A 45 -9.65 1.23 -14.32
CA LYS A 45 -8.69 0.24 -13.82
C LYS A 45 -7.29 0.56 -14.32
N SER A 46 -6.40 0.86 -13.40
CA SER A 46 -5.00 1.20 -13.66
C SER A 46 -4.13 0.79 -12.47
N PHE A 47 -2.94 0.29 -12.74
CA PHE A 47 -1.92 0.03 -11.73
C PHE A 47 -1.59 1.27 -10.87
N MET A 48 -1.79 2.49 -11.38
CA MET A 48 -1.53 3.73 -10.64
C MET A 48 -2.40 3.85 -9.39
N ILE A 49 -3.61 3.28 -9.40
CA ILE A 49 -4.48 3.23 -8.20
C ILE A 49 -3.81 2.41 -7.11
N GLY A 50 -3.21 1.28 -7.47
CA GLY A 50 -2.46 0.40 -6.57
C GLY A 50 -1.27 1.10 -5.93
N VAL A 51 -0.52 1.85 -6.72
CA VAL A 51 0.61 2.67 -6.24
C VAL A 51 0.13 3.72 -5.22
N ILE A 52 -0.93 4.46 -5.55
CA ILE A 52 -1.48 5.49 -4.66
C ILE A 52 -2.01 4.88 -3.36
N ALA A 53 -2.74 3.77 -3.45
CA ALA A 53 -3.28 3.08 -2.27
C ALA A 53 -2.15 2.57 -1.35
N ALA A 54 -1.12 1.93 -1.91
CA ALA A 54 0.03 1.44 -1.17
C ALA A 54 0.83 2.57 -0.49
N LEU A 55 1.02 3.70 -1.19
CA LEU A 55 1.66 4.89 -0.63
C LEU A 55 0.85 5.45 0.55
N LEU A 56 -0.46 5.65 0.37
CA LEU A 56 -1.32 6.15 1.45
C LEU A 56 -1.30 5.21 2.66
N PHE A 57 -1.42 3.90 2.43
CA PHE A 57 -1.35 2.90 3.49
C PHE A 57 -0.04 2.97 4.26
N THR A 58 1.08 3.09 3.54
CA THR A 58 2.41 3.12 4.13
C THR A 58 2.67 4.41 4.89
N ILE A 59 2.26 5.56 4.35
CA ILE A 59 2.34 6.85 5.03
C ILE A 59 1.56 6.80 6.34
N LEU A 60 0.32 6.29 6.33
CA LEU A 60 -0.49 6.16 7.53
C LEU A 60 0.16 5.24 8.58
N ASN A 61 0.71 4.10 8.16
CA ASN A 61 1.42 3.18 9.07
C ASN A 61 2.72 3.78 9.60
N PHE A 62 3.48 4.49 8.78
CA PHE A 62 4.73 5.12 9.19
C PHE A 62 4.49 6.14 10.31
N PHE A 63 3.50 7.02 10.14
CA PHE A 63 3.12 7.98 11.18
C PHE A 63 2.45 7.31 12.38
N GLY A 64 1.65 6.25 12.17
CA GLY A 64 1.08 5.45 13.26
C GLY A 64 2.17 4.81 14.14
N GLY A 65 3.28 4.37 13.54
CA GLY A 65 4.43 3.83 14.24
C GLY A 65 5.14 4.83 15.17
N LEU A 66 4.98 6.15 14.96
CA LEU A 66 5.56 7.17 15.85
C LEU A 66 4.82 7.30 17.17
N ILE A 67 3.56 6.86 17.22
CA ILE A 67 2.74 6.87 18.43
C ILE A 67 3.10 5.69 19.33
N ILE A 68 3.61 4.60 18.75
CA ILE A 68 3.95 3.37 19.46
C ILE A 68 5.43 3.48 19.88
N PRO A 69 5.73 3.65 21.19
CA PRO A 69 7.10 3.74 21.63
C PRO A 69 7.82 2.42 21.34
N PRO A 70 9.01 2.46 20.72
CA PRO A 70 9.80 1.26 20.53
C PRO A 70 10.19 0.68 21.90
N ASN A 71 10.19 -0.64 21.99
CA ASN A 71 10.61 -1.33 23.21
C ASN A 71 12.14 -1.39 23.27
N ILE A 72 12.77 -0.27 23.62
CA ILE A 72 14.22 -0.12 23.70
C ILE A 72 14.65 -0.19 25.17
N PRO A 73 15.71 -0.93 25.52
CA PRO A 73 16.29 -0.88 26.85
C PRO A 73 16.64 0.55 27.30
N SER A 74 16.35 0.87 28.56
CA SER A 74 16.48 2.22 29.13
C SER A 74 17.88 2.82 28.99
N TYR A 75 18.93 2.02 29.12
CA TYR A 75 20.33 2.47 28.96
C TYR A 75 20.65 3.00 27.54
N ILE A 76 19.91 2.55 26.53
CA ILE A 76 20.03 3.05 25.15
C ILE A 76 19.12 4.27 24.97
N ALA A 77 17.89 4.20 25.49
CA ALA A 77 16.90 5.27 25.35
C ALA A 77 17.39 6.62 25.91
N GLU A 78 18.13 6.61 27.02
CA GLU A 78 18.70 7.83 27.62
C GLU A 78 19.77 8.52 26.75
N ASN A 79 20.36 7.79 25.80
CA ASN A 79 21.41 8.30 24.91
C ASN A 79 20.92 8.53 23.48
N ILE A 80 19.66 8.20 23.15
CA ILE A 80 19.09 8.37 21.82
C ILE A 80 18.21 9.62 21.80
N GLY A 81 18.69 10.65 21.09
CA GLY A 81 17.88 11.79 20.68
C GLY A 81 17.11 11.50 19.37
N PHE A 82 16.19 12.39 19.02
CA PHE A 82 15.50 12.32 17.74
C PHE A 82 16.48 12.58 16.58
N ASP A 83 16.71 11.56 15.75
CA ASP A 83 17.55 11.66 14.56
C ASP A 83 16.69 11.99 13.33
N LEU A 84 16.60 13.29 13.02
CA LEU A 84 15.83 13.80 11.90
C LEU A 84 16.34 13.27 10.55
N THR A 85 17.65 13.08 10.39
CA THR A 85 18.24 12.63 9.13
C THR A 85 17.84 11.19 8.82
N ASN A 86 18.01 10.29 9.78
CA ASN A 86 17.60 8.90 9.61
C ASN A 86 16.09 8.75 9.50
N PHE A 87 15.31 9.59 10.18
CA PHE A 87 13.86 9.65 10.02
C PHE A 87 13.44 9.97 8.58
N ILE A 88 14.02 11.02 7.97
CA ILE A 88 13.70 11.42 6.59
C ILE A 88 14.12 10.34 5.60
N ILE A 89 15.32 9.78 5.74
CA ILE A 89 15.82 8.72 4.86
C ILE A 89 14.92 7.48 4.98
N GLY A 90 14.59 7.07 6.20
CA GLY A 90 13.69 5.95 6.45
C GLY A 90 12.31 6.17 5.80
N PHE A 91 11.74 7.36 5.94
CA PHE A 91 10.47 7.72 5.30
C PHE A 91 10.53 7.61 3.77
N LEU A 92 11.56 8.18 3.15
CA LEU A 92 11.74 8.16 1.71
C LEU A 92 11.91 6.73 1.17
N VAL A 93 12.77 5.93 1.80
CA VAL A 93 12.98 4.53 1.44
C VAL A 93 11.67 3.75 1.55
N THR A 94 10.91 3.97 2.63
CA THR A 94 9.62 3.30 2.83
C THR A 94 8.61 3.69 1.74
N CYS A 95 8.55 4.97 1.34
CA CYS A 95 7.72 5.42 0.23
C CYS A 95 8.11 4.78 -1.10
N VAL A 96 9.42 4.66 -1.39
CA VAL A 96 9.91 4.03 -2.63
C VAL A 96 9.52 2.55 -2.66
N LEU A 97 9.74 1.82 -1.56
CA LEU A 97 9.34 0.41 -1.44
C LEU A 97 7.83 0.24 -1.62
N ALA A 98 7.02 1.10 -1.00
CA ALA A 98 5.58 1.09 -1.17
C ALA A 98 5.15 1.34 -2.61
N GLY A 99 5.82 2.26 -3.30
CA GLY A 99 5.58 2.50 -4.73
C GLY A 99 5.84 1.26 -5.58
N ILE A 100 6.96 0.57 -5.35
CA ILE A 100 7.33 -0.66 -6.08
C ILE A 100 6.34 -1.79 -5.79
N LEU A 101 6.04 -2.05 -4.51
CA LEU A 101 5.13 -3.13 -4.10
C LEU A 101 3.68 -2.85 -4.54
N GLY A 102 3.24 -1.60 -4.41
CA GLY A 102 1.93 -1.15 -4.91
C GLY A 102 1.80 -1.26 -6.42
N PHE A 103 2.88 -0.94 -7.15
CA PHE A 103 2.96 -1.16 -8.60
C PHE A 103 2.83 -2.64 -8.95
N LEU A 104 3.57 -3.52 -8.27
CA LEU A 104 3.51 -4.96 -8.51
C LEU A 104 2.09 -5.51 -8.30
N GLY A 105 1.47 -5.21 -7.15
CA GLY A 105 0.09 -5.62 -6.86
C GLY A 105 -0.90 -5.07 -7.87
N GLY A 106 -0.84 -3.77 -8.16
CA GLY A 106 -1.73 -3.09 -9.10
C GLY A 106 -1.58 -3.61 -10.54
N PHE A 107 -0.34 -3.86 -10.98
CA PHE A 107 -0.04 -4.40 -12.31
C PHE A 107 -0.60 -5.82 -12.48
N ILE A 108 -0.43 -6.67 -11.47
CA ILE A 108 -0.99 -8.03 -11.48
C ILE A 108 -2.53 -7.96 -11.57
N ALA A 109 -3.17 -7.11 -10.78
CA ALA A 109 -4.62 -6.92 -10.80
C ALA A 109 -5.14 -6.44 -12.17
N GLU A 110 -4.43 -5.51 -12.80
CA GLU A 110 -4.77 -4.99 -14.12
C GLU A 110 -4.61 -6.07 -15.22
N LYS A 111 -3.49 -6.80 -15.21
CA LYS A 111 -3.22 -7.86 -16.18
C LYS A 111 -4.14 -9.06 -16.02
N ALA A 112 -4.42 -9.47 -14.78
CA ALA A 112 -5.35 -10.57 -14.50
C ALA A 112 -6.74 -10.24 -15.05
N TYR A 113 -7.22 -9.02 -14.85
CA TYR A 113 -8.52 -8.59 -15.37
C TYR A 113 -8.57 -8.63 -16.91
N LYS A 114 -7.54 -8.09 -17.59
CA LYS A 114 -7.42 -8.11 -19.05
C LYS A 114 -7.42 -9.53 -19.62
N ARG A 115 -6.81 -10.48 -18.90
CA ARG A 115 -6.75 -11.89 -19.33
C ARG A 115 -8.07 -12.63 -19.12
N ILE A 116 -8.82 -12.31 -18.07
CA ILE A 116 -10.11 -12.95 -17.75
C ILE A 116 -11.23 -12.43 -18.67
N ASN A 117 -11.17 -11.16 -19.09
CA ASN A 117 -12.21 -10.52 -19.92
C ASN A 117 -11.68 -10.08 -21.30
N PRO A 118 -11.18 -11.00 -22.15
CA PRO A 118 -10.53 -10.64 -23.41
C PRO A 118 -11.50 -10.01 -24.44
N GLU A 119 -12.79 -10.35 -24.37
CA GLU A 119 -13.82 -9.87 -25.30
C GLU A 119 -14.07 -8.36 -25.17
N GLU A 120 -13.92 -7.81 -23.97
CA GLU A 120 -14.10 -6.38 -23.70
C GLU A 120 -12.96 -5.51 -24.26
N PHE A 121 -11.82 -6.11 -24.61
CA PHE A 121 -10.65 -5.41 -25.18
C PHE A 121 -10.52 -5.59 -26.69
N LYS A 122 -11.40 -6.38 -27.33
CA LYS A 122 -11.41 -6.59 -28.79
C LYS A 122 -12.20 -5.50 -29.57
N ASN A 123 -13.01 -4.70 -28.88
CA ASN A 123 -13.88 -3.69 -29.49
C ASN A 123 -13.38 -2.23 -29.31
N ASN A 124 -12.13 -2.04 -28.90
CA ASN A 124 -11.42 -0.75 -28.92
C ASN A 124 -10.22 -0.85 -29.85
#